data_AF-A0A959VQS0-F1
#
_entry.id   AF-A0A959VQS0-F1
#
_cell.length_a   1.000
_cell.length_b   1.000
_cell.length_c   1.000
_cell.angle_alpha   90.00
_cell.angle_beta   90.00
_cell.angle_gamma   90.00
#
_symmetry.space_group_name_H-M   'P 1'
#
loop_
_entity.id
_entity.type
_entity.pdbx_description
1 polymer ?
#
loop_
_entity_poly.entity_id
_entity_poly.type
_entity_poly.pdbx_seq_one_letter_code
_entity_poly.pdbx_strand_id
1 'polypeptide(L)' 'ANAFSQIHESLTNSLTDADVDGSRASSLATLAISAIEGAIVLSRTEKSTEPLDQTRRELRDIYAAALAPAP' A
#
# COMPACT_ATOMS: atom_id res chain seq x y z
N ALA A 1 -16.18 -2.15 7.57
CA ALA A 1 -15.35 -1.13 8.23
C ALA A 1 -14.17 -1.74 8.97
N ASN A 2 -14.40 -2.67 9.92
CA ASN A 2 -13.35 -3.23 10.78
C ASN A 2 -12.16 -3.89 10.02
N ALA A 3 -12.42 -4.59 8.90
CA ALA A 3 -11.36 -5.25 8.12
C ALA A 3 -10.33 -4.26 7.53
N PHE A 4 -10.78 -3.13 6.96
CA PHE A 4 -9.87 -2.12 6.42
C PHE A 4 -9.07 -1.42 7.52
N SER A 5 -9.69 -1.18 8.68
CA SER A 5 -8.98 -0.64 9.85
C SER A 5 -7.90 -1.61 10.35
N GLN A 6 -8.17 -2.91 10.42
CA GLN A 6 -7.19 -3.92 10.82
C GLN A 6 -6.02 -4.03 9.82
N ILE A 7 -6.31 -3.99 8.52
CA ILE A 7 -5.27 -4.01 7.48
C ILE A 7 -4.44 -2.72 7.56
N HIS A 8 -5.09 -1.57 7.71
CA HIS A 8 -4.42 -0.28 7.85
C HIS A 8 -3.48 -0.27 9.06
N GLU A 9 -3.96 -0.71 10.21
CA GLU A 9 -3.18 -0.81 11.45
C GLU A 9 -2.01 -1.79 11.30
N SER A 10 -2.24 -2.98 10.74
CA SER A 10 -1.19 -3.97 10.50
C SER A 10 -0.09 -3.46 9.57
N LEU A 11 -0.45 -2.76 8.49
CA LEU A 11 0.51 -2.15 7.57
C LEU A 11 1.28 -1.01 8.23
N THR A 12 0.59 -0.15 8.99
CA THR A 12 1.21 0.96 9.71
C THR A 12 2.23 0.43 10.71
N ASN A 13 1.84 -0.54 11.53
CA ASN A 13 2.73 -1.15 12.53
C ASN A 13 3.95 -1.81 11.89
N SER A 14 3.76 -2.55 10.80
CA SER A 14 4.88 -3.21 10.10
C SER A 14 5.90 -2.21 9.55
N LEU A 15 5.45 -1.05 9.07
CA LEU A 15 6.33 0.02 8.58
C LEU A 15 7.03 0.74 9.73
N THR A 16 6.34 1.02 10.84
CA THR A 16 6.96 1.64 12.01
C THR A 16 7.97 0.73 12.69
N ASP A 17 7.73 -0.59 12.71
CA ASP A 17 8.68 -1.58 13.21
C ASP A 17 9.96 -1.66 12.35
N ALA A 18 9.89 -1.16 11.12
CA ALA A 18 11.00 -1.00 10.19
C ALA A 18 11.57 0.44 10.18
N ASP A 19 11.38 1.19 11.26
CA ASP A 19 11.88 2.55 11.49
C ASP A 19 11.34 3.63 10.51
N VAL A 20 10.24 3.36 9.80
CA VAL A 20 9.54 4.40 9.03
C VAL A 20 8.77 5.32 9.99
N ASP A 21 8.86 6.64 9.78
CA ASP A 21 8.09 7.62 10.55
C ASP A 21 6.60 7.28 10.60
N GLY A 22 5.98 7.35 11.78
CA GLY A 22 4.61 6.89 12.00
C GLY A 22 3.56 7.63 11.16
N SER A 23 3.74 8.92 10.92
CA SER A 23 2.83 9.70 10.07
C SER A 23 2.96 9.28 8.60
N ARG A 24 4.19 8.98 8.17
CA ARG A 24 4.47 8.45 6.84
C ARG A 24 3.96 7.02 6.68
N ALA A 25 4.14 6.15 7.67
CA ALA A 25 3.67 4.76 7.68
C ALA A 25 2.13 4.69 7.54
N SER A 26 1.41 5.46 8.34
CA SER A 26 -0.06 5.56 8.28
C SER A 26 -0.54 6.08 6.91
N SER A 27 0.16 7.08 6.35
CA SER A 27 -0.15 7.60 5.02
C SER A 27 0.09 6.57 3.91
N LEU A 28 1.16 5.77 4.01
CA LEU A 28 1.46 4.70 3.06
C LEU A 28 0.42 3.56 3.14
N ALA A 29 -0.01 3.18 4.34
CA ALA A 29 -1.08 2.20 4.52
C ALA A 29 -2.39 2.64 3.84
N THR A 30 -2.79 3.90 3.99
CA THR A 30 -3.93 4.48 3.27
C THR A 30 -3.73 4.43 1.76
N LEU A 31 -2.55 4.82 1.27
CA LEU A 31 -2.22 4.79 -0.16
C LEU A 31 -2.37 3.38 -0.74
N ALA A 32 -1.83 2.36 -0.07
CA ALA A 32 -1.91 0.98 -0.54
C ALA A 32 -3.36 0.50 -0.65
N ILE A 33 -4.19 0.75 0.38
CA ILE A 33 -5.61 0.36 0.37
C ILE A 33 -6.34 1.04 -0.79
N SER A 34 -6.25 2.37 -0.90
CA SER A 34 -6.94 3.11 -1.95
C SER A 34 -6.47 2.73 -3.36
N ALA A 35 -5.17 2.50 -3.55
CA ALA A 35 -4.61 2.09 -4.83
C ALA A 35 -5.09 0.69 -5.23
N ILE A 36 -5.07 -0.28 -4.31
CA ILE A 36 -5.54 -1.64 -4.57
C ILE A 36 -7.04 -1.65 -4.87
N GLU A 37 -7.85 -0.90 -4.13
CA GLU A 37 -9.29 -0.78 -4.40
C GLU A 37 -9.58 -0.23 -5.80
N GLY A 38 -8.89 0.85 -6.20
CA GLY A 38 -8.98 1.41 -7.54
C GLY A 38 -8.54 0.41 -8.62
N ALA A 39 -7.45 -0.31 -8.38
CA ALA A 39 -6.95 -1.34 -9.29
C ALA A 39 -7.93 -2.51 -9.47
N ILE A 40 -8.63 -2.92 -8.39
CA ILE A 40 -9.68 -3.94 -8.46
C ILE A 40 -10.84 -3.44 -9.35
N VAL A 41 -11.27 -2.19 -9.19
CA VAL A 41 -12.35 -1.60 -10.00
C VAL A 41 -11.96 -1.57 -11.49
N LEU A 42 -10.76 -1.10 -11.82
CA LEU A 42 -10.24 -1.08 -13.19
C LEU A 42 -10.12 -2.50 -13.75
N SER A 43 -9.53 -3.42 -13.00
CA SER A 43 -9.35 -4.82 -13.40
C SER A 43 -10.69 -5.49 -13.75
N ARG A 44 -11.72 -5.25 -12.94
CA ARG A 44 -13.08 -5.77 -13.19
C ARG A 44 -13.74 -5.13 -14.41
N THR A 45 -13.50 -3.83 -14.62
CA THR A 45 -14.05 -3.08 -15.76
C THR A 45 -13.44 -3.56 -17.06
N GLU A 46 -12.13 -3.77 -17.07
CA GLU A 46 -11.34 -4.20 -18.23
C GLU A 46 -11.32 -5.71 -18.43
N LYS A 47 -11.83 -6.49 -17.46
CA LYS A 47 -11.74 -7.97 -17.41
C LYS A 47 -10.30 -8.47 -17.55
N SER A 48 -9.36 -7.75 -16.95
CA SER A 48 -7.93 -8.02 -16.97
C SER A 48 -7.36 -7.86 -15.56
N THR A 49 -6.32 -8.61 -15.21
CA THR A 49 -5.59 -8.41 -13.94
C THR A 49 -4.43 -7.43 -14.08
N GLU A 50 -4.21 -6.90 -15.28
CA GLU A 50 -3.09 -6.01 -15.57
C GLU A 50 -3.05 -4.74 -14.70
N PRO A 51 -4.17 -4.06 -14.39
CA PRO A 51 -4.15 -2.91 -13.48
C PRO A 51 -3.65 -3.27 -12.08
N LEU A 52 -4.04 -4.45 -11.55
CA LEU A 52 -3.52 -4.95 -10.26
C LEU A 52 -2.01 -5.20 -10.31
N ASP A 53 -1.51 -5.77 -11.41
CA ASP A 53 -0.08 -6.01 -11.58
C ASP A 53 0.73 -4.71 -11.69
N GLN A 54 0.19 -3.71 -12.36
CA GLN A 54 0.78 -2.37 -12.43
C GLN A 54 0.83 -1.73 -11.03
N THR A 55 -0.29 -1.70 -10.32
CA THR A 55 -0.36 -1.15 -8.96
C THR A 55 0.58 -1.87 -8.00
N ARG A 56 0.69 -3.20 -8.09
CA ARG A 56 1.65 -3.98 -7.27
C ARG A 56 3.09 -3.54 -7.50
N ARG A 57 3.50 -3.31 -8.76
CA ARG A 57 4.87 -2.87 -9.09
C ARG A 57 5.16 -1.52 -8.47
N GLU A 58 4.27 -0.55 -8.67
CA GLU A 58 4.44 0.80 -8.12
C GLU A 58 4.45 0.81 -6.59
N LEU A 59 3.51 0.10 -5.95
CA LEU A 59 3.48 0.02 -4.48
C LEU A 59 4.75 -0.62 -3.91
N ARG A 60 5.28 -1.67 -4.55
CA ARG A 60 6.54 -2.28 -4.14
C ARG A 60 7.68 -1.26 -4.17
N ASP A 61 7.79 -0.50 -5.24
CA ASP A 61 8.92 0.43 -5.43
C ASP A 61 8.81 1.62 -4.46
N ILE A 62 7.59 2.14 -4.23
CA ILE A 62 7.32 3.17 -3.22
C ILE A 62 7.67 2.68 -1.81
N TYR A 63 7.28 1.45 -1.45
CA TYR A 63 7.56 0.88 -0.13
C TYR A 63 9.04 0.57 0.04
N ALA A 64 9.72 0.08 -0.99
CA ALA A 64 11.16 -0.14 -0.97
C ALA A 64 11.92 1.17 -0.71
N ALA A 65 11.49 2.28 -1.33
CA ALA A 65 12.06 3.59 -1.08
C ALA A 65 11.81 4.08 0.37
N ALA A 66 10.64 3.79 0.94
CA ALA A 66 10.34 4.15 2.32
C ALA A 66 11.14 3.34 3.36
N LEU A 67 11.45 2.08 3.04
CA LEU A 67 12.23 1.16 3.88
C LEU A 67 13.74 1.30 3.68
N ALA A 68 14.20 2.06 2.68
CA ALA A 68 15.61 2.28 2.47
C ALA A 68 16.17 3.10 3.65
N PRO A 69 17.33 2.72 4.22
CA PRO A 69 17.96 3.51 5.25
C PRO A 69 18.25 4.92 4.73
N ALA A 70 18.12 5.92 5.60
CA ALA A 70 18.52 7.28 5.26
C ALA A 70 20.00 7.30 4.81
N PRO A 71 20.34 8.09 3.78
CA PRO A 71 21.72 8.19 3.29
C PRO A 71 22.68 8.74 4.34
#